data_AF-A0A526PXR7-F1
#
_entry.id   AF-A0A526PXR7-F1
#
_cell.length_a   1.000
_cell.length_b   1.000
_cell.length_c   1.000
_cell.angle_alpha   90.00
_cell.angle_beta   90.00
_cell.angle_gamma   90.00
#
_symmetry.space_group_name_H-M   'P 1'
#
loop_
_entity.id
_entity.type
_entity.pdbx_description
1 polymer ?
#
loop_
_entity_poly.entity_id
_entity_poly.type
_entity_poly.pdbx_seq_one_letter_code
_entity_poly.pdbx_strand_id
1 'polypeptide(L)'
;MARDTTDFRPIEGVDELVAYLAAGNKPRDQWRIGTEHEKFPFYVDGNAPVPYGGERGIRAILEGMQQKLGWDPIIDDGRIIGLV
;
A
#
# COMPACT_ATOMS: atom_id res chain seq x y z
N MET A 1 -0.29 -3.19 -5.67
CA MET A 1 -1.27 -2.59 -4.75
C MET A 1 -1.48 -1.13 -5.10
N ALA A 2 -2.75 -0.73 -5.23
CA ALA A 2 -3.29 0.64 -5.31
C ALA A 2 -2.85 1.58 -6.46
N ARG A 3 -1.75 1.25 -7.15
CA ARG A 3 -1.43 1.68 -8.51
C ARG A 3 -1.13 0.46 -9.40
N ASP A 4 -1.88 -0.63 -9.20
CA ASP A 4 -1.72 -1.79 -10.07
C ASP A 4 -2.19 -1.45 -11.48
N THR A 5 -1.36 -1.81 -12.46
CA THR A 5 -1.79 -1.87 -13.85
C THR A 5 -2.88 -2.93 -13.96
N THR A 6 -4.11 -2.51 -14.25
CA THR A 6 -5.19 -3.46 -14.51
C THR A 6 -5.03 -4.01 -15.93
N ASP A 7 -4.71 -5.28 -16.02
CA ASP A 7 -4.73 -6.04 -17.26
C ASP A 7 -6.03 -6.83 -17.35
N PHE A 8 -6.89 -6.46 -18.30
CA PHE A 8 -8.19 -7.10 -18.51
C PHE A 8 -8.14 -8.26 -19.51
N ARG A 9 -6.95 -8.66 -19.99
CA ARG A 9 -6.82 -9.81 -20.88
C ARG A 9 -7.38 -11.06 -20.18
N PRO A 10 -8.32 -11.79 -20.82
CA PRO A 10 -8.82 -13.04 -20.27
C PRO A 10 -7.69 -14.03 -20.02
N ILE A 11 -7.80 -14.82 -18.95
CA ILE A 11 -6.90 -15.94 -18.72
C ILE A 11 -7.35 -17.08 -19.62
N GLU A 12 -6.51 -17.48 -20.57
CA GLU A 12 -6.80 -18.54 -21.54
C GLU A 12 -6.36 -19.92 -21.04
N GLY A 13 -5.46 -19.97 -20.05
CA GLY A 13 -4.92 -21.21 -19.52
C GLY A 13 -4.17 -21.06 -18.19
N VAL A 14 -3.90 -22.18 -17.53
CA VAL A 14 -3.15 -22.23 -16.25
C VAL A 14 -1.69 -21.83 -16.45
N ASP A 15 -1.14 -22.10 -17.63
CA ASP A 15 0.22 -21.74 -18.03
C ASP A 15 0.47 -20.23 -17.98
N GLU A 16 -0.54 -19.40 -18.25
CA GLU A 16 -0.42 -17.94 -18.10
C GLU A 16 -0.21 -17.51 -16.64
N LEU A 17 -0.91 -18.17 -15.70
CA LEU A 17 -0.72 -17.94 -14.27
C LEU A 17 0.67 -18.38 -13.80
N VAL A 18 1.12 -19.54 -14.29
CA VAL A 18 2.47 -20.06 -14.01
C VAL A 18 3.53 -19.13 -14.56
N ALA A 19 3.36 -18.64 -15.80
CA ALA A 19 4.29 -17.73 -16.46
C ALA A 19 4.40 -16.39 -15.71
N TYR A 20 3.29 -15.85 -15.20
CA TYR A 20 3.29 -14.63 -14.39
C TYR A 20 4.17 -14.76 -13.13
N LEU A 21 4.06 -15.87 -12.40
CA LEU A 21 4.91 -16.15 -11.24
C LEU A 21 6.37 -16.39 -11.64
N ALA A 22 6.61 -17.12 -12.74
CA ALA A 22 7.94 -17.42 -13.24
C ALA A 22 8.71 -16.16 -13.67
N ALA A 23 8.02 -15.12 -14.13
CA ALA A 23 8.61 -13.81 -14.43
C ALA A 23 9.21 -13.12 -13.18
N GLY A 24 8.85 -13.59 -11.97
CA GLY A 24 9.44 -13.14 -10.71
C GLY A 24 10.89 -13.58 -10.49
N ASN A 25 11.36 -14.63 -11.18
CA ASN A 25 12.71 -15.16 -11.04
C ASN A 25 13.78 -14.11 -11.39
N LYS A 26 14.77 -13.94 -10.50
CA LYS A 26 15.84 -12.95 -10.66
C LYS A 26 17.20 -13.60 -10.40
N PRO A 27 18.25 -13.23 -11.15
CA PRO A 27 19.62 -13.67 -10.85
C PRO A 27 20.08 -13.13 -9.49
N ARG A 28 21.09 -13.78 -8.90
CA ARG A 28 21.52 -13.52 -7.51
C ARG A 28 21.92 -12.06 -7.25
N ASP A 29 22.51 -11.40 -8.23
CA ASP A 29 22.89 -9.98 -8.20
C ASP A 29 21.68 -9.02 -8.16
N GLN A 30 20.49 -9.49 -8.55
CA GLN A 30 19.24 -8.74 -8.48
C GLN A 30 18.38 -9.07 -7.26
N TRP A 31 18.83 -9.98 -6.37
CA TRP A 31 18.11 -10.26 -5.14
C TRP A 31 18.10 -9.04 -4.21
N ARG A 32 16.99 -8.82 -3.50
CA ARG A 32 16.77 -7.72 -2.56
C ARG A 32 16.06 -8.26 -1.32
N ILE A 33 16.11 -7.49 -0.22
CA ILE A 33 15.36 -7.77 1.01
C ILE A 33 14.34 -6.64 1.20
N GLY A 34 13.06 -6.99 1.17
CA GLY A 34 11.96 -6.10 1.56
C GLY A 34 11.56 -6.36 3.01
N THR A 35 11.26 -5.32 3.75
CA THR A 35 10.76 -5.42 5.13
C THR A 35 9.46 -4.67 5.27
N GLU A 36 8.46 -5.31 5.87
CA GLU A 36 7.15 -4.73 6.17
C GLU A 36 6.90 -4.81 7.68
N HIS A 37 6.20 -3.83 8.24
CA HIS A 37 5.80 -3.84 9.64
C HIS A 37 4.52 -3.04 9.86
N GLU A 38 3.68 -3.54 10.76
CA GLU A 38 2.42 -2.93 11.14
C GLU A 38 2.56 -2.20 12.48
N LYS A 39 1.77 -1.13 12.65
CA LYS A 39 1.74 -0.32 13.88
C LYS A 39 0.29 -0.04 14.22
N PHE A 40 -0.06 -0.10 15.51
CA PHE A 40 -1.37 0.26 16.01
C PHE A 40 -1.33 1.69 16.59
N PRO A 41 -1.80 2.71 15.86
CA PRO A 41 -1.92 4.05 16.41
C PRO A 41 -3.06 4.10 17.43
N PHE A 42 -2.80 4.72 18.59
CA PHE A 42 -3.76 4.94 19.65
C PHE A 42 -3.62 6.35 20.23
N TYR A 43 -4.69 6.86 20.83
CA TYR A 43 -4.66 8.12 21.56
C TYR A 43 -4.02 7.93 22.93
N VAL A 44 -3.02 8.75 23.27
CA VAL A 44 -2.32 8.65 24.56
C VAL A 44 -3.24 8.94 25.76
N ASP A 45 -4.30 9.71 25.54
CA ASP A 45 -5.40 9.93 26.47
C ASP A 45 -6.45 8.81 26.33
N GLY A 46 -6.18 7.67 26.97
CA GLY A 46 -7.16 6.60 27.13
C GLY A 46 -7.02 5.41 26.16
N ASN A 47 -5.97 5.39 25.33
CA ASN A 47 -5.58 4.27 24.47
C ASN A 47 -6.64 3.83 23.46
N ALA A 48 -7.60 4.70 23.14
CA ALA A 48 -8.59 4.43 22.13
C ALA A 48 -7.93 4.31 20.73
N PRO A 49 -8.45 3.43 19.85
CA PRO A 49 -7.93 3.29 18.50
C PRO A 49 -8.14 4.57 17.70
N VAL A 50 -7.19 4.90 16.82
CA VAL A 50 -7.33 6.07 15.95
C VAL A 50 -8.31 5.76 14.81
N PRO A 51 -9.44 6.48 14.69
CA PRO A 51 -10.40 6.29 13.61
C PRO A 51 -9.84 6.80 12.28
N TYR A 52 -10.49 6.44 11.17
CA TYR A 52 -10.08 6.96 9.86
C TYR A 52 -10.20 8.49 9.75
N GLY A 53 -11.39 9.03 10.07
CA GLY A 53 -11.70 10.46 9.95
C GLY A 53 -11.51 11.26 11.24
N GLY A 54 -11.82 12.56 11.18
CA GLY A 54 -11.65 13.51 12.28
C GLY A 54 -10.28 14.22 12.25
N GLU A 55 -10.18 15.32 13.00
CA GLU A 55 -8.98 16.18 13.02
C GLU A 55 -7.69 15.45 13.42
N ARG A 56 -7.82 14.36 14.20
CA ARG A 56 -6.70 13.54 14.69
C ARG A 56 -6.75 12.07 14.18
N GLY A 57 -7.45 11.81 13.06
CA GLY A 57 -7.62 10.47 12.48
C GLY A 57 -6.48 10.01 11.55
N ILE A 58 -6.60 8.79 11.01
CA ILE A 58 -5.63 8.21 10.05
C ILE A 58 -5.47 9.09 8.80
N ARG A 59 -6.57 9.67 8.29
CA ARG A 59 -6.51 10.61 7.16
C ARG A 59 -5.57 11.78 7.43
N ALA A 60 -5.65 12.38 8.62
CA ALA A 60 -4.79 13.51 9.01
C ALA A 60 -3.31 13.09 9.10
N ILE A 61 -3.03 11.86 9.54
CA ILE A 61 -1.67 11.30 9.54
C ILE A 61 -1.15 11.18 8.10
N LEU A 62 -1.93 10.62 7.19
CA LEU A 62 -1.53 10.43 5.78
C LEU A 62 -1.33 11.77 5.06
N GLU A 63 -2.26 12.73 5.21
CA GLU A 63 -2.12 14.08 4.63
C GLU A 63 -0.92 14.83 5.22
N GLY A 64 -0.67 14.68 6.52
CA GLY A 64 0.52 15.24 7.18
C GLY A 64 1.83 14.63 6.67
N MET A 65 1.87 13.31 6.45
CA MET A 65 3.02 12.62 5.86
C MET A 65 3.22 13.02 4.40
N GLN A 66 2.17 13.12 3.60
CA GLN A 66 2.22 13.64 2.23
C GLN A 66 2.90 15.02 2.19
N GLN A 67 2.44 15.97 3.01
CA GLN A 67 3.00 17.32 3.03
C GLN A 67 4.47 17.35 3.48
N LYS A 68 4.85 16.49 4.42
CA LYS A 68 6.20 16.47 5.00
C LYS A 68 7.22 15.70 4.16
N LEU A 69 6.79 14.63 3.49
CA LEU A 69 7.67 13.69 2.78
C LEU A 69 7.56 13.82 1.26
N GLY A 70 6.54 14.50 0.75
CA GLY A 70 6.31 14.69 -0.69
C GLY A 70 5.83 13.43 -1.41
N TRP A 71 5.28 12.45 -0.68
CA TRP A 71 4.76 11.21 -1.27
C TRP A 71 3.41 11.42 -1.93
N ASP A 72 3.13 10.66 -2.98
CA ASP A 72 1.86 10.75 -3.69
C ASP A 72 0.76 10.00 -2.95
N PRO A 73 -0.48 10.52 -2.95
CA PRO A 73 -1.59 9.85 -2.32
C PRO A 73 -2.08 8.68 -3.16
N ILE A 74 -2.41 7.59 -2.47
CA ILE A 74 -3.24 6.52 -3.01
C ILE A 74 -4.68 6.79 -2.60
N ILE A 75 -5.59 6.84 -3.57
CA ILE A 75 -7.01 7.13 -3.36
C ILE A 75 -7.87 5.91 -3.69
N ASP A 76 -8.80 5.58 -2.80
CA ASP A 76 -9.86 4.58 -3.01
C ASP A 76 -11.20 5.14 -2.47
N ASP A 77 -12.27 5.04 -3.26
CA ASP A 77 -13.59 5.63 -2.96
C ASP A 77 -13.51 7.08 -2.40
N GLY A 78 -12.69 7.92 -3.04
CA GLY A 78 -12.47 9.32 -2.64
C GLY A 78 -11.71 9.52 -1.32
N ARG A 79 -11.15 8.45 -0.74
CA ARG A 79 -10.42 8.45 0.54
C ARG A 79 -8.94 8.17 0.29
N ILE A 80 -8.06 8.91 0.97
CA ILE A 80 -6.63 8.59 0.98
C ILE A 80 -6.41 7.36 1.87
N ILE A 81 -5.82 6.30 1.31
CA ILE A 81 -5.62 5.02 2.01
C ILE A 81 -4.14 4.66 2.18
N GLY A 82 -3.24 5.37 1.52
CA GLY A 82 -1.81 5.11 1.54
C GLY A 82 -1.02 6.17 0.80
N LEU A 83 0.29 6.00 0.76
CA LEU A 83 1.24 6.91 0.14
C LEU A 83 2.32 6.11 -0.61
N VAL A 84 2.86 6.66 -1.70
CA VAL A 84 3.96 6.08 -2.51
C VAL A 84 5.00 7.11 -2.94
#